data_AF-A0AAE9A850-F1
#
_entry.id   AF-A0AAE9A850-F1
#
_cell.length_a   1.000
_cell.length_b   1.000
_cell.length_c   1.000
_cell.angle_alpha   90.00
_cell.angle_beta   90.00
_cell.angle_gamma   90.00
#
_symmetry.space_group_name_H-M   'P 1'
#
loop_
_entity.id
_entity.type
_entity.pdbx_description
1 polymer ?
#
loop_
_entity_poly.entity_id
_entity_poly.type
_entity_poly.pdbx_seq_one_letter_code
_entity_poly.pdbx_strand_id
1 'polypeptide(L)'
;MISYIFLLLLLPISVYGQEDQDDICLKKFQEAKTCMDKLPLSKEIDKAPFSDEAKNEQFLDEMKQLRNCVPHDGCPVLNRFVSYFYETEMYAKYFTNATCITPETLPKLLKTCNKRPMPPSDRVEPHCDKYADRCLINKLKEQGQCSRLQMAYFGMMLQTAKIICELVEENREQWSHYFNLVDVKIDFPVM
;
A
#
# COMPACT_ATOMS: atom_id res chain seq x y z
N MET A 1 46.88 -47.08 10.23
CA MET A 1 46.89 -46.24 9.00
C MET A 1 45.59 -45.47 8.96
N ILE A 2 45.60 -44.22 9.45
CA ILE A 2 44.44 -43.33 9.42
C ILE A 2 44.45 -42.68 8.03
N SER A 3 43.40 -42.95 7.26
CA SER A 3 43.25 -42.54 5.87
C SER A 3 42.95 -41.04 5.78
N TYR A 4 43.71 -40.32 4.97
CA TYR A 4 43.68 -38.86 4.74
C TYR A 4 42.42 -38.34 4.02
N ILE A 5 41.29 -39.08 4.07
CA ILE A 5 40.05 -38.71 3.37
C ILE A 5 39.28 -37.59 4.11
N PHE A 6 39.59 -37.33 5.38
CA PHE A 6 38.93 -36.26 6.15
C PHE A 6 39.48 -34.84 5.92
N LEU A 7 40.57 -34.67 5.18
CA LEU A 7 41.14 -33.35 4.89
C LEU A 7 40.49 -32.64 3.69
N LEU A 8 39.61 -33.31 2.95
CA LEU A 8 38.82 -32.69 1.87
C LEU A 8 37.45 -32.15 2.34
N LEU A 9 37.06 -32.37 3.61
CA LEU A 9 35.83 -31.82 4.20
C LEU A 9 36.06 -30.51 4.97
N LEU A 10 37.28 -29.96 4.95
CA LEU A 10 37.64 -28.66 5.52
C LEU A 10 37.94 -27.63 4.41
N LEU A 11 37.25 -27.73 3.27
CA LEU A 11 37.17 -26.59 2.37
C LEU A 11 36.29 -25.54 3.08
N PRO A 12 36.81 -24.34 3.40
CA PRO A 12 35.93 -23.24 3.71
C PRO A 12 35.16 -23.00 2.41
N ILE A 13 33.86 -23.34 2.40
CA ILE A 13 32.97 -22.82 1.37
C ILE A 13 33.13 -21.31 1.49
N SER A 14 33.79 -20.73 0.50
CA SER A 14 34.11 -19.32 0.48
C SER A 14 32.82 -18.53 0.66
N VAL A 15 32.70 -17.82 1.78
CA VAL A 15 31.70 -16.76 1.97
C VAL A 15 32.16 -15.53 1.18
N TYR A 16 32.37 -15.72 -0.13
CA TYR A 16 32.78 -14.68 -1.06
C TYR A 16 31.75 -14.70 -2.18
N GLY A 17 30.75 -13.81 -2.08
CA GLY A 17 29.78 -13.57 -3.15
C GLY A 17 28.30 -13.70 -2.78
N GLN A 18 27.95 -13.93 -1.51
CA GLN A 18 26.54 -13.82 -1.08
C GLN A 18 26.33 -12.39 -0.57
N GLU A 19 25.89 -11.51 -1.46
CA GLU A 19 25.41 -10.17 -1.10
C GLU A 19 24.28 -10.34 -0.06
N ASP A 20 24.32 -9.56 1.02
CA ASP A 20 23.30 -9.65 2.07
C ASP A 20 21.94 -9.26 1.46
N GLN A 21 20.87 -9.94 1.90
CA GLN A 21 19.52 -9.65 1.43
C GLN A 21 19.14 -8.19 1.73
N ASP A 22 19.67 -7.62 2.81
CA ASP A 22 19.48 -6.22 3.17
C ASP A 22 20.22 -5.27 2.21
N ASP A 23 21.43 -5.62 1.76
CA ASP A 23 22.17 -4.84 0.75
C ASP A 23 21.47 -4.87 -0.61
N ILE A 24 20.97 -6.05 -1.02
CA ILE A 24 20.17 -6.19 -2.24
C ILE A 24 18.91 -5.31 -2.14
N CYS A 25 18.20 -5.36 -1.02
CA CYS A 25 17.02 -4.53 -0.81
C CYS A 25 17.36 -3.04 -0.83
N LEU A 26 18.41 -2.61 -0.14
CA LEU A 26 18.82 -1.20 -0.11
C LEU A 26 19.09 -0.67 -1.53
N LYS A 27 19.82 -1.43 -2.36
CA LYS A 27 20.07 -1.07 -3.77
C LYS A 27 18.76 -0.96 -4.57
N LYS A 28 17.83 -1.90 -4.40
CA LYS A 28 16.52 -1.86 -5.06
C LYS A 28 15.68 -0.66 -4.62
N PHE A 29 15.76 -0.26 -3.35
CA PHE A 29 15.12 0.97 -2.85
C PHE A 29 15.78 2.24 -3.41
N GLN A 30 17.11 2.25 -3.65
CA GLN A 30 17.78 3.37 -4.34
C GLN A 30 17.34 3.49 -5.80
N GLU A 31 17.14 2.36 -6.50
CA GLU A 31 16.56 2.33 -7.84
C GLU A 31 15.12 2.87 -7.82
N ALA A 32 14.29 2.42 -6.87
CA ALA A 32 12.92 2.91 -6.69
C ALA A 32 12.89 4.42 -6.41
N LYS A 33 13.77 4.94 -5.54
CA LYS A 33 13.92 6.38 -5.30
C LYS A 33 14.17 7.15 -6.59
N THR A 34 15.07 6.66 -7.45
CA THR A 34 15.41 7.32 -8.72
C THR A 34 14.19 7.43 -9.64
N CYS A 35 13.27 6.47 -9.58
CA CYS A 35 11.97 6.56 -10.23
C CYS A 35 11.05 7.59 -9.57
N MET A 36 10.89 7.51 -8.24
CA MET A 36 10.01 8.39 -7.47
C MET A 36 10.43 9.87 -7.52
N ASP A 37 11.73 10.16 -7.67
CA ASP A 37 12.23 11.53 -7.80
C ASP A 37 11.71 12.26 -9.06
N LYS A 38 11.27 11.51 -10.07
CA LYS A 38 10.67 12.05 -11.31
C LYS A 38 9.15 12.17 -11.25
N LEU A 39 8.54 11.60 -10.22
CA LEU A 39 7.09 11.40 -10.09
C LEU A 39 6.62 12.02 -8.77
N PRO A 40 6.42 13.35 -8.71
CA PRO A 40 6.22 14.08 -7.47
C PRO A 40 5.05 13.55 -6.61
N LEU A 41 3.96 13.10 -7.22
CA LEU A 41 2.78 12.61 -6.50
C LEU A 41 3.00 11.21 -5.90
N SER A 42 4.05 10.48 -6.31
CA SER A 42 4.44 9.21 -5.67
C SER A 42 4.88 9.37 -4.22
N LYS A 43 5.30 10.58 -3.82
CA LYS A 43 5.69 10.93 -2.44
C LYS A 43 4.52 11.45 -1.60
N GLU A 44 3.36 11.68 -2.22
CA GLU A 44 2.13 12.15 -1.59
C GLU A 44 1.00 11.11 -1.73
N ILE A 45 1.37 9.84 -1.83
CA ILE A 45 0.46 8.74 -2.13
C ILE A 45 -0.62 8.53 -1.06
N ASP A 46 -0.33 8.89 0.19
CA ASP A 46 -1.29 8.89 1.30
C ASP A 46 -2.41 9.90 1.16
N LYS A 47 -2.21 10.93 0.33
CA LYS A 47 -3.19 11.99 0.09
C LYS A 47 -4.16 11.67 -1.04
N ALA A 48 -3.93 10.60 -1.79
CA ALA A 48 -4.84 10.16 -2.83
C ALA A 48 -6.12 9.54 -2.22
N PRO A 49 -7.31 9.81 -2.79
CA PRO A 49 -7.59 10.70 -3.90
C PRO A 49 -7.56 12.17 -3.48
N PHE A 50 -7.11 13.03 -4.40
CA PHE A 50 -7.05 14.47 -4.22
C PHE A 50 -8.43 15.11 -4.45
N SER A 51 -8.66 16.29 -3.88
CA SER A 51 -9.86 17.09 -4.18
C SER A 51 -9.82 17.73 -5.58
N ASP A 52 -8.63 17.85 -6.17
CA ASP A 52 -8.40 18.36 -7.51
C ASP A 52 -8.40 17.21 -8.53
N GLU A 53 -9.31 17.26 -9.50
CA GLU A 53 -9.47 16.25 -10.55
C GLU A 53 -8.22 16.13 -11.42
N ALA A 54 -7.60 17.24 -11.81
CA ALA A 54 -6.38 17.22 -12.63
C ALA A 54 -5.22 16.56 -11.88
N LYS A 55 -5.16 16.74 -10.55
CA LYS A 55 -4.17 16.02 -9.72
C LYS A 55 -4.46 14.52 -9.66
N ASN A 56 -5.73 14.09 -9.64
CA ASN A 56 -6.06 12.67 -9.69
C ASN A 56 -5.66 12.06 -11.04
N GLU A 57 -5.88 12.75 -12.16
CA GLU A 57 -5.42 12.29 -13.48
C GLU A 57 -3.90 12.17 -13.54
N GLN A 58 -3.17 13.21 -13.07
CA GLN A 58 -1.72 13.18 -12.97
C GLN A 58 -1.23 12.05 -12.07
N PHE A 59 -1.85 11.85 -10.90
CA PHE A 59 -1.50 10.78 -9.96
C PHE A 59 -1.63 9.41 -10.63
N LEU A 60 -2.73 9.14 -11.32
CA LEU A 60 -2.95 7.86 -12.00
C LEU A 60 -1.92 7.61 -13.10
N ASP A 61 -1.54 8.64 -13.86
CA ASP A 61 -0.48 8.52 -14.87
C ASP A 61 0.89 8.27 -14.21
N GLU A 62 1.22 9.02 -13.16
CA GLU A 62 2.47 8.83 -12.41
C GLU A 62 2.56 7.45 -11.77
N MET A 63 1.48 6.91 -11.20
CA MET A 63 1.47 5.55 -10.63
C MET A 63 1.72 4.49 -11.70
N LYS A 64 1.16 4.67 -12.89
CA LYS A 64 1.41 3.80 -14.04
C LYS A 64 2.88 3.88 -14.49
N GLN A 65 3.48 5.06 -14.50
CA GLN A 65 4.90 5.25 -14.80
C GLN A 65 5.79 4.60 -13.73
N LEU A 66 5.44 4.77 -12.44
CA LEU A 66 6.16 4.19 -11.31
C LEU A 66 6.21 2.66 -11.40
N ARG A 67 5.07 2.01 -11.70
CA ARG A 67 4.99 0.55 -11.88
C ARG A 67 5.96 0.00 -12.93
N ASN A 68 6.17 0.76 -14.00
CA ASN A 68 7.06 0.36 -15.09
C ASN A 68 8.54 0.60 -14.75
N CYS A 69 8.83 1.52 -13.82
CA CYS A 69 10.17 1.94 -13.48
C CYS A 69 10.75 1.19 -12.26
N VAL A 70 9.92 0.87 -11.27
CA VAL A 70 10.36 0.19 -10.04
C VAL A 70 10.66 -1.28 -10.32
N PRO A 71 11.82 -1.81 -9.86
CA PRO A 71 12.17 -3.22 -10.02
C PRO A 71 11.28 -4.14 -9.15
N HIS A 72 10.96 -5.34 -9.66
CA HIS A 72 10.05 -6.31 -9.02
C HIS A 72 10.76 -7.56 -8.47
N ASP A 73 12.09 -7.59 -8.48
CA ASP A 73 12.90 -8.77 -8.18
C ASP A 73 13.97 -8.49 -7.12
N GLY A 74 14.37 -9.53 -6.39
CA GLY A 74 15.48 -9.47 -5.44
C GLY A 74 15.18 -8.83 -4.09
N CYS A 75 14.05 -8.14 -3.91
CA CYS A 75 13.65 -7.58 -2.61
C CYS A 75 12.15 -7.77 -2.30
N PRO A 76 11.78 -8.75 -1.45
CA PRO A 76 10.38 -8.99 -1.08
C PRO A 76 9.69 -7.78 -0.44
N VAL A 77 10.44 -7.01 0.36
CA VAL A 77 9.94 -5.81 1.06
C VAL A 77 9.51 -4.72 0.06
N LEU A 78 10.32 -4.49 -0.98
CA LEU A 78 9.99 -3.56 -2.06
C LEU A 78 8.80 -4.06 -2.88
N ASN A 79 8.70 -5.35 -3.15
CA ASN A 79 7.56 -5.93 -3.88
C ASN A 79 6.23 -5.73 -3.14
N ARG A 80 6.25 -5.75 -1.80
CA ARG A 80 5.08 -5.38 -0.99
C ARG A 80 4.75 -3.90 -1.12
N PHE A 81 5.76 -3.01 -1.14
CA PHE A 81 5.55 -1.59 -1.40
C PHE A 81 4.97 -1.34 -2.81
N VAL A 82 5.41 -2.13 -3.81
CA VAL A 82 4.84 -2.10 -5.15
C VAL A 82 3.35 -2.44 -5.16
N SER A 83 2.98 -3.43 -4.36
CA SER A 83 1.58 -3.80 -4.17
C SER A 83 0.79 -2.66 -3.52
N TYR A 84 1.38 -1.99 -2.50
CA TYR A 84 0.76 -0.85 -1.83
C TYR A 84 0.42 0.30 -2.77
N PHE A 85 1.35 0.73 -3.62
CA PHE A 85 1.03 1.83 -4.54
C PHE A 85 0.06 1.39 -5.64
N TYR A 86 0.10 0.14 -6.08
CA TYR A 86 -0.86 -0.39 -7.06
C TYR A 86 -2.28 -0.38 -6.48
N GLU A 87 -2.45 -0.83 -5.24
CA GLU A 87 -3.76 -0.76 -4.58
C GLU A 87 -4.17 0.71 -4.38
N THR A 88 -3.24 1.62 -4.10
CA THR A 88 -3.56 3.05 -3.99
C THR A 88 -3.98 3.67 -5.32
N GLU A 89 -3.36 3.28 -6.45
CA GLU A 89 -3.81 3.62 -7.81
C GLU A 89 -5.27 3.17 -8.02
N MET A 90 -5.57 1.91 -7.69
CA MET A 90 -6.90 1.34 -7.85
C MET A 90 -7.92 2.02 -6.94
N TYR A 91 -7.56 2.34 -5.69
CA TYR A 91 -8.39 3.09 -4.76
C TYR A 91 -8.78 4.45 -5.32
N ALA A 92 -7.79 5.23 -5.78
CA ALA A 92 -8.02 6.53 -6.40
C ALA A 92 -8.90 6.41 -7.65
N LYS A 93 -8.65 5.43 -8.51
CA LYS A 93 -9.45 5.18 -9.71
C LYS A 93 -10.91 4.84 -9.39
N TYR A 94 -11.15 3.96 -8.42
CA TYR A 94 -12.52 3.61 -8.02
C TYR A 94 -13.23 4.78 -7.37
N PHE A 95 -12.51 5.57 -6.58
CA PHE A 95 -13.04 6.79 -5.98
C PHE A 95 -13.48 7.80 -7.06
N THR A 96 -12.61 8.11 -8.03
CA THR A 96 -12.92 9.04 -9.12
C THR A 96 -14.11 8.57 -9.94
N ASN A 97 -14.28 7.26 -10.14
CA ASN A 97 -15.43 6.71 -10.87
C ASN A 97 -16.73 6.66 -10.06
N ALA A 98 -16.66 6.58 -8.73
CA ALA A 98 -17.84 6.54 -7.89
C ALA A 98 -18.66 7.84 -8.01
N THR A 99 -18.01 9.01 -8.17
CA THR A 99 -18.57 10.37 -8.40
C THR A 99 -19.71 10.87 -7.49
N CYS A 100 -20.41 10.00 -6.77
CA CYS A 100 -21.48 10.29 -5.81
C CYS A 100 -20.97 10.53 -4.39
N ILE A 101 -19.65 10.46 -4.20
CA ILE A 101 -18.96 10.75 -2.95
C ILE A 101 -17.79 11.70 -3.23
N THR A 102 -17.46 12.53 -2.25
CA THR A 102 -16.32 13.45 -2.29
C THR A 102 -15.33 13.18 -1.14
N PRO A 103 -14.06 13.64 -1.25
CA PRO A 103 -13.06 13.44 -0.20
C PRO A 103 -13.49 13.99 1.17
N GLU A 104 -14.40 14.97 1.19
CA GLU A 104 -14.95 15.56 2.40
C GLU A 104 -16.12 14.75 3.00
N THR A 105 -16.85 13.99 2.17
CA THR A 105 -17.98 13.17 2.64
C THR A 105 -17.56 11.81 3.18
N LEU A 106 -16.51 11.20 2.63
CA LEU A 106 -16.07 9.87 3.01
C LEU A 106 -15.65 9.78 4.51
N PRO A 107 -14.85 10.71 5.07
CA PRO A 107 -14.50 10.70 6.49
C PRO A 107 -15.73 10.82 7.40
N LYS A 108 -16.76 11.56 6.98
CA LYS A 108 -18.01 11.72 7.75
C LYS A 108 -18.80 10.41 7.78
N LEU A 109 -18.87 9.69 6.66
CA LEU A 109 -19.50 8.37 6.57
C LEU A 109 -18.76 7.34 7.43
N LEU A 110 -17.44 7.28 7.33
CA LEU A 110 -16.59 6.42 8.15
C LEU A 110 -16.79 6.68 9.64
N LYS A 111 -16.73 7.95 10.06
CA LYS A 111 -16.96 8.34 11.46
C LYS A 111 -18.35 7.94 11.96
N THR A 112 -19.37 8.02 11.10
CA THR A 112 -20.75 7.65 11.46
C THR A 112 -20.90 6.14 11.64
N CYS A 113 -20.29 5.35 10.76
CA CYS A 113 -20.35 3.89 10.84
C CYS A 113 -19.51 3.33 11.99
N ASN A 114 -18.30 3.86 12.19
CA ASN A 114 -17.38 3.40 13.24
C ASN A 114 -17.78 3.88 14.66
N LYS A 115 -18.73 4.81 14.78
CA LYS A 115 -19.25 5.30 16.08
C LYS A 115 -20.29 4.39 16.71
N ARG A 116 -20.84 3.41 15.99
CA ARG A 116 -21.83 2.50 16.56
C ARG A 116 -21.15 1.70 17.68
N PRO A 117 -21.75 1.61 18.89
CA PRO A 117 -21.21 0.73 19.91
C PRO A 117 -21.23 -0.68 19.33
N MET A 118 -20.03 -1.21 19.05
CA MET A 118 -19.91 -2.64 18.84
C MET A 118 -20.47 -3.31 20.09
N PRO A 119 -21.32 -4.33 19.96
CA PRO A 119 -21.66 -5.16 21.11
C PRO A 119 -20.34 -5.58 21.78
N PRO A 120 -20.27 -5.65 23.13
CA PRO A 120 -19.06 -6.08 23.80
C PRO A 120 -18.68 -7.45 23.25
N SER A 121 -17.65 -7.43 22.43
CA SER A 121 -17.09 -8.60 21.77
C SER A 121 -15.68 -8.68 22.32
N ASP A 122 -15.34 -9.79 22.96
CA ASP A 122 -13.98 -10.07 23.41
C ASP A 122 -12.99 -10.20 22.23
N ARG A 123 -13.50 -10.11 20.99
CA ARG A 123 -12.68 -10.02 19.79
C ARG A 123 -12.33 -8.56 19.55
N VAL A 124 -11.06 -8.23 19.72
CA VAL A 124 -10.45 -7.06 19.08
C VAL A 124 -10.68 -7.24 17.58
N GLU A 125 -11.54 -6.43 16.97
CA GLU A 125 -11.67 -6.45 15.52
C GLU A 125 -10.33 -6.04 14.89
N PRO A 126 -9.88 -6.71 13.81
CA PRO A 126 -8.75 -6.26 13.01
C PRO A 126 -8.90 -4.77 12.68
N HIS A 127 -7.83 -3.99 12.87
CA HIS A 127 -7.81 -2.52 12.71
C HIS A 127 -8.39 -2.04 11.35
N CYS A 128 -8.34 -2.90 10.33
CA CYS A 128 -8.74 -2.64 8.96
C CYS A 128 -10.21 -3.01 8.63
N ASP A 129 -10.95 -3.70 9.52
CA ASP A 129 -12.31 -4.19 9.23
C ASP A 129 -13.37 -3.07 9.16
N LYS A 130 -13.03 -1.87 9.63
CA LYS A 130 -13.84 -0.65 9.44
C LYS A 130 -14.16 -0.32 7.97
N TYR A 131 -13.36 -0.82 7.02
CA TYR A 131 -13.62 -0.67 5.59
C TYR A 131 -14.50 -1.81 5.02
N ALA A 132 -14.67 -2.91 5.74
CA ALA A 132 -15.52 -4.05 5.35
C ALA A 132 -16.98 -3.94 5.86
N ASP A 133 -17.30 -2.90 6.65
CA ASP A 133 -18.62 -2.73 7.25
C ASP A 133 -19.70 -2.39 6.19
N ARG A 134 -20.78 -3.18 6.21
CA ARG A 134 -22.00 -2.95 5.41
C ARG A 134 -22.66 -1.60 5.71
N CYS A 135 -22.37 -0.97 6.85
CA CYS A 135 -22.90 0.33 7.21
C CYS A 135 -22.63 1.41 6.15
N LEU A 136 -21.42 1.46 5.59
CA LEU A 136 -21.04 2.49 4.61
C LEU A 136 -21.91 2.40 3.34
N ILE A 137 -22.03 1.19 2.81
CA ILE A 137 -22.85 0.89 1.63
C ILE A 137 -24.33 1.19 1.93
N ASN A 138 -24.83 0.82 3.10
CA ASN A 138 -26.22 1.06 3.47
C ASN A 138 -26.51 2.57 3.62
N LYS A 139 -25.59 3.35 4.19
CA LYS A 139 -25.73 4.80 4.31
C LYS A 139 -25.83 5.49 2.95
N LEU A 140 -25.02 5.06 1.98
CA LEU A 140 -25.12 5.60 0.62
C LEU A 140 -26.40 5.18 -0.10
N LYS A 141 -26.88 3.96 0.11
CA LYS A 141 -28.20 3.53 -0.40
C LYS A 141 -29.34 4.34 0.19
N GLU A 142 -29.31 4.61 1.50
CA GLU A 142 -30.30 5.44 2.20
C GLU A 142 -30.31 6.89 1.68
N GLN A 143 -29.15 7.42 1.30
CA GLN A 143 -29.05 8.76 0.70
C GLN A 143 -29.64 8.82 -0.72
N GLY A 144 -29.73 7.68 -1.43
CA GLY A 144 -30.33 7.61 -2.77
C GLY A 144 -29.55 8.35 -3.86
N GLN A 145 -28.31 8.77 -3.59
CA GLN A 145 -27.51 9.65 -4.45
C GLN A 145 -26.61 8.90 -5.45
N CYS A 146 -26.41 7.59 -5.26
CA CYS A 146 -25.53 6.79 -6.10
C CYS A 146 -26.33 5.84 -7.02
N SER A 147 -26.01 5.85 -8.31
CA SER A 147 -26.45 4.83 -9.26
C SER A 147 -25.88 3.45 -8.91
N ARG A 148 -26.45 2.38 -9.48
CA ARG A 148 -25.97 1.01 -9.27
C ARG A 148 -24.49 0.83 -9.64
N LEU A 149 -24.03 1.48 -10.71
CA LEU A 149 -22.64 1.42 -11.16
C LEU A 149 -21.71 2.14 -10.18
N GLN A 150 -22.09 3.34 -9.74
CA GLN A 150 -21.33 4.10 -8.74
C GLN A 150 -21.23 3.36 -7.40
N MET A 151 -22.30 2.68 -6.99
CA MET A 151 -22.28 1.81 -5.80
C MET A 151 -21.31 0.63 -5.94
N ALA A 152 -21.16 0.07 -7.15
CA ALA A 152 -20.19 -1.00 -7.40
C ALA A 152 -18.75 -0.46 -7.29
N TYR A 153 -18.46 0.71 -7.85
CA TYR A 153 -17.17 1.38 -7.68
C TYR A 153 -16.86 1.68 -6.22
N PHE A 154 -17.83 2.18 -5.46
CA PHE A 154 -17.66 2.40 -4.03
C PHE A 154 -17.36 1.10 -3.26
N GLY A 155 -18.02 0.00 -3.61
CA GLY A 155 -17.74 -1.31 -3.03
C GLY A 155 -16.30 -1.78 -3.28
N MET A 156 -15.81 -1.64 -4.52
CA MET A 156 -14.41 -1.97 -4.87
C MET A 156 -13.43 -1.05 -4.15
N MET A 157 -13.72 0.25 -4.10
CA MET A 157 -12.94 1.25 -3.37
C MET A 157 -12.76 0.87 -1.89
N LEU A 158 -13.81 0.43 -1.20
CA LEU A 158 -13.73 0.00 0.20
C LEU A 158 -12.90 -1.28 0.40
N GLN A 159 -13.05 -2.25 -0.51
CA GLN A 159 -12.22 -3.46 -0.48
C GLN A 159 -10.74 -3.12 -0.67
N THR A 160 -10.43 -2.25 -1.62
CA THR A 160 -9.06 -1.77 -1.85
C THR A 160 -8.51 -1.02 -0.64
N ALA A 161 -9.31 -0.16 0.01
CA ALA A 161 -8.90 0.53 1.23
C ALA A 161 -8.54 -0.43 2.37
N LYS A 162 -9.26 -1.55 2.49
CA LYS A 162 -8.92 -2.61 3.45
C LYS A 162 -7.56 -3.25 3.13
N ILE A 163 -7.31 -3.60 1.87
CA ILE A 163 -6.04 -4.19 1.44
C ILE A 163 -4.87 -3.23 1.70
N ILE A 164 -5.04 -1.94 1.38
CA ILE A 164 -4.06 -0.89 1.68
C ILE A 164 -3.76 -0.86 3.19
N CYS A 165 -4.80 -0.93 4.02
CA CYS A 165 -4.66 -0.99 5.48
C CYS A 165 -3.82 -2.18 5.95
N GLU A 166 -4.14 -3.38 5.48
CA GLU A 166 -3.41 -4.60 5.84
C GLU A 166 -1.95 -4.52 5.38
N LEU A 167 -1.70 -4.07 4.15
CA LEU A 167 -0.36 -3.88 3.62
C LEU A 167 0.47 -2.90 4.45
N VAL A 168 -0.11 -1.77 4.87
CA VAL A 168 0.59 -0.80 5.71
C VAL A 168 0.87 -1.38 7.10
N GLU A 169 -0.13 -1.96 7.77
CA GLU A 169 0.06 -2.52 9.12
C GLU A 169 1.14 -3.60 9.15
N GLU A 170 1.22 -4.45 8.12
CA GLU A 170 2.20 -5.52 8.03
C GLU A 170 3.63 -5.06 7.71
N ASN A 171 3.80 -3.93 7.00
CA ASN A 171 5.08 -3.58 6.38
C ASN A 171 5.61 -2.19 6.75
N ARG A 172 4.85 -1.37 7.49
CA ARG A 172 5.18 0.04 7.80
C ARG A 172 6.60 0.22 8.32
N GLU A 173 7.02 -0.60 9.28
CA GLU A 173 8.35 -0.48 9.90
C GLU A 173 9.47 -0.74 8.89
N GLN A 174 9.36 -1.82 8.11
CA GLN A 174 10.37 -2.19 7.12
C GLN A 174 10.45 -1.16 5.98
N TRP A 175 9.31 -0.71 5.46
CA TRP A 175 9.31 0.33 4.45
C TRP A 175 9.92 1.63 4.96
N SER A 176 9.51 2.06 6.17
CA SER A 176 10.05 3.27 6.79
C SER A 176 11.56 3.18 6.97
N HIS A 177 12.07 2.01 7.39
CA HIS A 177 13.50 1.77 7.52
C HIS A 177 14.24 1.99 6.19
N TYR A 178 13.84 1.29 5.12
CA TYR A 178 14.52 1.39 3.83
C TYR A 178 14.38 2.77 3.18
N PHE A 179 13.20 3.39 3.24
CA PHE A 179 13.01 4.74 2.69
C PHE A 179 13.83 5.79 3.44
N ASN A 180 13.97 5.67 4.77
CA ASN A 180 14.86 6.53 5.54
C ASN A 180 16.33 6.37 5.12
N LEU A 181 16.79 5.14 4.85
CA LEU A 181 18.16 4.89 4.38
C LEU A 181 18.46 5.51 3.01
N VAL A 182 17.44 5.76 2.19
CA VAL A 182 17.59 6.37 0.86
C VAL A 182 17.05 7.81 0.80
N ASP A 183 16.83 8.46 1.95
CA ASP A 183 16.36 9.85 2.04
C ASP A 183 15.03 10.12 1.31
N VAL A 184 14.11 9.15 1.33
CA VAL A 184 12.75 9.30 0.82
C VAL A 184 11.78 9.40 1.99
N LYS A 185 10.95 10.44 1.99
CA LYS A 185 9.87 10.61 2.96
C LYS A 185 8.55 10.19 2.32
N ILE A 186 7.90 9.20 2.91
CA ILE A 186 6.55 8.76 2.56
C ILE A 186 5.80 8.67 3.87
N ASP A 187 4.71 9.42 3.95
CA ASP A 187 3.74 9.22 5.02
C ASP A 187 2.87 8.03 4.63
N PHE A 188 2.71 7.07 5.55
CA PHE A 188 1.73 6.01 5.38
C PHE A 188 0.52 6.40 6.22
N PRO A 189 -0.70 6.43 5.64
CA PRO A 189 -1.86 6.94 6.34
C PRO A 189 -2.02 6.21 7.67
N VAL A 190 -2.23 6.98 8.74
CA VAL A 190 -2.64 6.43 10.04
C VAL A 190 -4.09 6.02 9.84
N MET A 191 -4.29 4.77 9.44
CA MET A 191 -5.61 4.25 9.13
C MET A 191 -6.33 3.96 10.43
#